data_AF-A0A970RDE4-F1
#
_entry.id   AF-A0A970RDE4-F1
#
_cell.length_a   1.000
_cell.length_b   1.000
_cell.length_c   1.000
_cell.angle_alpha   90.00
_cell.angle_beta   90.00
_cell.angle_gamma   90.00
#
_symmetry.space_group_name_H-M   'P 1'
#
loop_
_entity.id
_entity.type
_entity.pdbx_description
1 polymer ?
#
loop_
_entity_poly.entity_id
_entity_poly.type
_entity_poly.pdbx_seq_one_letter_code
_entity_poly.pdbx_strand_id
1 'polypeptide(L)'
;MHENLTIHGPAIAEEQLIDVYRSTQDQPSPWLVISDQVMGGVSSAELQQNVRYGSNCSCLVGRTRLDNNGGFVQMKLDIPPSELHTDYRGVFIELCGTAHDYNLHVKTTQLTRPWQSFRCSLAVQPQWTRFILPYEQLQAHRTEAELQPATIRSIAVVAIGQAFDVDVCVRRFGFFR
;
A
#
# COMPACT_ATOMS: atom_id res chain seq x y z
N MET A 1 14.13 -10.39 -21.00
CA MET A 1 14.03 -8.95 -20.66
C MET A 1 14.39 -8.85 -19.19
N HIS A 2 15.49 -8.17 -18.87
CA HIS A 2 15.81 -7.88 -17.48
C HIS A 2 14.76 -6.89 -16.98
N GLU A 3 14.03 -7.28 -15.94
CA GLU A 3 13.03 -6.44 -15.31
C GLU A 3 13.76 -5.27 -14.61
N ASN A 4 13.63 -4.06 -15.16
CA ASN A 4 14.26 -2.87 -14.57
C ASN A 4 13.40 -2.38 -13.40
N LEU A 5 13.74 -2.84 -12.19
CA LEU A 5 13.19 -2.29 -10.95
C LEU A 5 13.76 -0.89 -10.71
N THR A 6 12.88 0.11 -10.62
CA THR A 6 13.25 1.46 -10.17
C THR A 6 13.18 1.52 -8.65
N ILE A 7 14.08 2.27 -7.99
CA ILE A 7 14.07 2.44 -6.53
C ILE A 7 13.86 3.92 -6.20
N HIS A 8 12.90 4.20 -5.33
CA HIS A 8 12.64 5.52 -4.75
C HIS A 8 12.86 5.46 -3.24
N GLY A 9 13.80 6.26 -2.73
CA GLY A 9 14.18 6.26 -1.31
C GLY A 9 15.64 5.88 -1.09
N PRO A 10 16.07 5.67 0.16
CA PRO A 10 17.45 5.30 0.45
C PRO A 10 17.80 3.93 -0.13
N ALA A 11 19.07 3.74 -0.48
CA ALA A 11 19.59 2.45 -0.91
C ALA A 11 19.66 1.51 0.31
N ILE A 12 18.97 0.38 0.21
CA ILE A 12 18.94 -0.68 1.23
C ILE A 12 19.37 -1.98 0.57
N ALA A 13 20.25 -2.73 1.23
CA ALA A 13 20.72 -4.01 0.71
C ALA A 13 19.59 -5.04 0.72
N GLU A 14 19.58 -5.96 -0.24
CA GLU A 14 18.46 -6.91 -0.44
C GLU A 14 18.26 -7.83 0.78
N GLU A 15 19.35 -8.19 1.46
CA GLU A 15 19.36 -8.97 2.70
C GLU A 15 18.77 -8.24 3.92
N GLN A 16 18.63 -6.91 3.84
CA GLN A 16 17.98 -6.11 4.89
C GLN A 16 16.47 -5.98 4.66
N LEU A 17 15.95 -6.46 3.52
CA LEU A 17 14.52 -6.45 3.21
C LEU A 17 13.85 -7.71 3.76
N ILE A 18 12.88 -7.51 4.65
CA ILE A 18 12.13 -8.57 5.29
C ILE A 18 10.71 -8.59 4.74
N ASP A 19 10.40 -9.63 3.98
CA ASP A 19 9.11 -9.76 3.30
C ASP A 19 8.01 -10.17 4.27
N VAL A 20 6.94 -9.38 4.28
CA VAL A 20 5.66 -9.78 4.88
C VAL A 20 4.73 -10.34 3.80
N TYR A 21 4.85 -9.81 2.58
CA TYR A 21 4.09 -10.25 1.43
C TYR A 21 4.98 -10.31 0.19
N ARG A 22 4.92 -11.44 -0.52
CA ARG A 22 5.46 -11.61 -1.87
C ARG A 22 4.44 -12.38 -2.69
N SER A 23 4.01 -11.80 -3.81
CA SER A 23 3.04 -12.45 -4.67
C SER A 23 3.63 -13.72 -5.29
N THR A 24 2.90 -14.82 -5.18
CA THR A 24 3.19 -16.09 -5.85
C THR A 24 1.98 -16.53 -6.65
N GLN A 25 2.17 -17.49 -7.57
CA GLN A 25 1.09 -17.99 -8.42
C GLN A 25 0.14 -18.92 -7.65
N ASP A 26 0.66 -19.64 -6.66
CA ASP A 26 -0.05 -20.76 -6.02
C ASP A 26 -0.77 -20.38 -4.73
N GLN A 27 -0.68 -19.12 -4.29
CA GLN A 27 -1.31 -18.66 -3.05
C GLN A 27 -2.30 -17.53 -3.35
N PRO A 28 -3.51 -17.57 -2.75
CA PRO A 28 -4.44 -16.48 -2.87
C PRO A 28 -3.87 -15.21 -2.25
N SER A 29 -4.21 -14.07 -2.83
CA SER A 29 -3.79 -12.79 -2.27
C SER A 29 -4.45 -12.54 -0.90
N PRO A 30 -3.67 -12.18 0.15
CA PRO A 30 -4.20 -11.84 1.46
C PRO A 30 -4.77 -10.40 1.54
N TRP A 31 -4.65 -9.64 0.46
CA TRP A 31 -5.11 -8.25 0.42
C TRP A 31 -6.64 -8.18 0.41
N LEU A 32 -7.20 -7.19 1.11
CA LEU A 32 -8.64 -7.00 1.26
C LEU A 32 -9.05 -5.70 0.58
N VAL A 33 -10.06 -5.76 -0.29
CA VAL A 33 -10.61 -4.57 -0.94
C VAL A 33 -11.59 -3.87 -0.02
N ILE A 34 -11.46 -2.55 0.10
CA ILE A 34 -12.38 -1.69 0.84
C ILE A 34 -12.70 -0.47 -0.02
N SER A 35 -13.97 -0.09 -0.10
CA SER A 35 -14.47 1.08 -0.83
C SER A 35 -15.27 2.02 0.07
N ASP A 36 -15.58 3.20 -0.46
CA ASP A 36 -16.46 4.19 0.18
C ASP A 36 -17.95 3.81 0.22
N GLN A 37 -18.33 2.63 -0.29
CA GLN A 37 -19.73 2.20 -0.39
C GLN A 37 -20.45 2.13 0.96
N VAL A 38 -19.75 1.81 2.05
CA VAL A 38 -20.32 1.80 3.40
C VAL A 38 -20.78 3.20 3.84
N MET A 39 -20.19 4.24 3.27
CA MET A 39 -20.54 5.65 3.53
C MET A 39 -21.54 6.21 2.48
N GLY A 40 -22.06 5.36 1.59
CA GLY A 40 -22.97 5.76 0.50
C GLY A 40 -22.27 6.17 -0.79
N GLY A 41 -20.94 6.14 -0.83
CA GLY A 41 -20.14 6.37 -2.02
C GLY A 41 -20.40 5.31 -3.11
N VAL A 42 -20.00 5.64 -4.34
CA VAL A 42 -20.22 4.78 -5.52
C VAL A 42 -18.90 4.38 -6.18
N SER A 43 -17.78 4.49 -5.47
CA SER A 43 -16.51 3.93 -5.94
C SER A 43 -16.57 2.41 -5.85
N SER A 44 -15.93 1.72 -6.79
CA SER A 44 -15.88 0.26 -6.81
C SER A 44 -14.51 -0.21 -7.27
N ALA A 45 -14.06 -1.33 -6.71
CA ALA A 45 -12.84 -1.99 -7.12
C ALA A 45 -12.90 -3.47 -6.76
N GLU A 46 -12.02 -4.22 -7.38
CA GLU A 46 -11.79 -5.64 -7.11
C GLU A 46 -10.30 -5.94 -7.03
N LEU A 47 -9.98 -7.07 -6.43
CA LEU A 47 -8.62 -7.58 -6.35
C LEU A 47 -8.45 -8.68 -7.38
N GLN A 48 -7.46 -8.53 -8.24
CA GLN A 48 -7.11 -9.52 -9.25
C GLN A 48 -5.67 -9.98 -9.04
N GLN A 49 -5.42 -11.29 -9.10
CA GLN A 49 -4.05 -11.80 -9.24
C GLN A 49 -3.68 -11.84 -10.73
N ASN A 50 -2.52 -11.32 -11.08
CA ASN A 50 -2.10 -11.18 -12.47
C ASN A 50 -0.57 -11.32 -12.60
N VAL A 51 -0.08 -11.32 -13.83
CA VAL A 51 1.33 -11.17 -14.16
C VAL A 51 1.54 -9.84 -14.88
N ARG A 52 2.30 -8.94 -14.27
CA ARG A 52 2.66 -7.62 -14.86
C ARG A 52 4.17 -7.55 -15.05
N TYR A 53 4.59 -7.25 -16.28
CA TYR A 53 6.01 -7.15 -16.66
C TYR A 53 6.86 -8.38 -16.28
N GLY A 54 6.25 -9.57 -16.24
CA GLY A 54 6.93 -10.83 -15.89
C GLY A 54 6.90 -11.19 -14.40
N SER A 55 6.30 -10.35 -13.54
CA SER A 55 6.14 -10.62 -12.11
C SER A 55 4.69 -10.94 -11.74
N ASN A 56 4.50 -11.97 -10.91
CA ASN A 56 3.22 -12.20 -10.22
C ASN A 56 2.89 -11.00 -9.33
N CYS A 57 1.62 -10.59 -9.29
CA CYS A 57 1.18 -9.47 -8.47
C CYS A 57 -0.31 -9.56 -8.11
N SER A 58 -0.69 -8.83 -7.07
CA SER A 58 -2.10 -8.53 -6.75
C SER A 58 -2.43 -7.11 -7.16
N CYS A 59 -3.50 -6.93 -7.91
CA CYS A 59 -3.89 -5.67 -8.53
C CYS A 59 -5.24 -5.21 -7.99
N LEU A 60 -5.28 -3.98 -7.50
CA LEU A 60 -6.51 -3.25 -7.25
C LEU A 60 -6.95 -2.61 -8.57
N VAL A 61 -8.06 -3.08 -9.13
CA VAL A 61 -8.62 -2.59 -10.39
C VAL A 61 -10.02 -2.07 -10.13
N GLY A 62 -10.33 -0.86 -10.62
CA GLY A 62 -11.63 -0.25 -10.36
C GLY A 62 -11.69 1.22 -10.73
N ARG A 63 -12.47 1.98 -9.97
CA ARG A 63 -12.64 3.41 -10.19
C ARG A 63 -13.08 4.14 -8.93
N THR A 64 -12.51 5.32 -8.72
CA THR A 64 -12.99 6.27 -7.72
C THR A 64 -14.03 7.22 -8.31
N ARG A 65 -15.05 7.55 -7.51
CA ARG A 65 -16.13 8.48 -7.83
C ARG A 65 -16.29 9.47 -6.66
N LEU A 66 -16.48 10.75 -6.96
CA LEU A 66 -16.66 11.77 -5.91
C LEU A 66 -18.13 11.93 -5.50
N ASP A 67 -19.05 11.30 -6.22
CA ASP A 67 -20.48 11.28 -5.92
C ASP A 67 -20.74 10.72 -4.51
N ASN A 68 -21.81 11.21 -3.88
CA ASN A 68 -22.23 10.85 -2.52
C ASN A 68 -21.15 11.04 -1.44
N ASN A 69 -20.31 12.07 -1.57
CA ASN A 69 -19.17 12.32 -0.68
C ASN A 69 -18.18 11.14 -0.60
N GLY A 70 -18.14 10.33 -1.64
CA GLY A 70 -17.17 9.26 -1.81
C GLY A 70 -15.80 9.80 -2.23
N GLY A 71 -15.05 8.93 -2.89
CA GLY A 71 -13.80 9.24 -3.53
C GLY A 71 -12.67 8.35 -3.07
N PHE A 72 -12.93 7.11 -2.60
CA PHE A 72 -11.83 6.18 -2.33
C PHE A 72 -12.13 4.70 -2.60
N VAL A 73 -11.07 4.00 -2.99
CA VAL A 73 -10.92 2.54 -2.92
C VAL A 73 -9.53 2.21 -2.40
N GLN A 74 -9.38 1.08 -1.72
CA GLN A 74 -8.09 0.61 -1.21
C GLN A 74 -7.98 -0.90 -1.24
N MET A 75 -6.74 -1.39 -1.33
CA MET A 75 -6.37 -2.75 -0.94
C MET A 75 -5.56 -2.68 0.35
N LYS A 76 -6.01 -3.41 1.36
CA LYS A 76 -5.46 -3.41 2.73
C LYS A 76 -4.81 -4.76 3.01
N LEU A 77 -3.62 -4.74 3.61
CA LEU A 77 -2.95 -5.90 4.17
C LEU A 77 -2.90 -5.76 5.70
N ASP A 78 -3.40 -6.76 6.42
CA ASP A 78 -3.27 -6.84 7.87
C ASP A 78 -1.87 -7.36 8.24
N ILE A 79 -1.27 -6.74 9.26
CA ILE A 79 0.09 -7.06 9.73
C ILE A 79 -0.03 -7.70 11.12
N PRO A 80 0.24 -9.01 11.25
CA PRO A 80 0.18 -9.64 12.56
C PRO A 80 1.36 -9.17 13.43
N PRO A 81 1.20 -9.10 14.76
CA PRO A 81 2.27 -8.64 15.66
C PRO A 81 3.58 -9.43 15.54
N SER A 82 3.53 -10.70 15.10
CA SER A 82 4.70 -11.55 14.86
C SER A 82 5.62 -11.04 13.75
N GLU A 83 5.11 -10.21 12.84
CA GLU A 83 5.89 -9.60 11.76
C GLU A 83 6.61 -8.32 12.19
N LEU A 84 6.34 -7.81 13.40
CA LEU A 84 6.90 -6.55 13.87
C LEU A 84 8.17 -6.77 14.68
N HIS A 85 9.18 -5.95 14.40
CA HIS A 85 10.43 -5.97 15.16
C HIS A 85 10.93 -4.54 15.41
N THR A 86 11.62 -4.34 16.54
CA THR A 86 12.05 -3.00 17.00
C THR A 86 13.24 -2.45 16.24
N ASP A 87 13.98 -3.30 15.52
CA ASP A 87 15.15 -2.91 14.71
C ASP A 87 14.78 -2.47 13.29
N TYR A 88 13.52 -2.61 12.88
CA TYR A 88 13.06 -2.10 11.60
C TYR A 88 13.07 -0.57 11.58
N ARG A 89 13.46 -0.01 10.44
CA ARG A 89 13.62 1.43 10.20
C ARG A 89 12.55 2.02 9.30
N GLY A 90 11.75 1.17 8.66
CA GLY A 90 10.68 1.59 7.77
C GLY A 90 10.04 0.41 7.06
N VAL A 91 9.24 0.75 6.05
CA VAL A 91 8.59 -0.21 5.16
C VAL A 91 9.09 -0.06 3.74
N PHE A 92 9.00 -1.13 2.95
CA PHE A 92 9.12 -1.04 1.52
C PHE A 92 7.89 -1.63 0.84
N ILE A 93 7.59 -1.12 -0.35
CA ILE A 93 6.52 -1.65 -1.20
C ILE A 93 6.90 -1.54 -2.66
N GLU A 94 6.64 -2.60 -3.43
CA GLU A 94 6.89 -2.64 -4.86
C GLU A 94 5.58 -2.54 -5.62
N LEU A 95 5.41 -1.42 -6.33
CA LEU A 95 4.19 -1.08 -7.05
C LEU A 95 4.46 -0.89 -8.54
N CYS A 96 3.47 -1.22 -9.36
CA CYS A 96 3.36 -0.80 -10.76
C CYS A 96 1.90 -0.54 -11.10
N GLY A 97 1.61 0.29 -12.09
CA GLY A 97 0.23 0.52 -12.52
C GLY A 97 0.11 1.71 -13.45
N THR A 98 -1.12 2.15 -13.70
CA THR A 98 -1.36 3.38 -14.43
C THR A 98 -0.76 4.56 -13.67
N ALA A 99 -0.12 5.48 -14.40
CA ALA A 99 0.54 6.64 -13.81
C ALA A 99 -0.45 7.51 -13.03
N HIS A 100 -0.36 7.47 -11.71
CA HIS A 100 -1.20 8.24 -10.79
C HIS A 100 -0.57 8.26 -9.40
N ASP A 101 -0.91 9.25 -8.59
CA ASP A 101 -0.56 9.26 -7.18
C ASP A 101 -1.50 8.34 -6.38
N TYR A 102 -0.92 7.44 -5.62
CA TYR A 102 -1.61 6.61 -4.63
C TYR A 102 -1.09 6.97 -3.24
N ASN A 103 -1.86 6.70 -2.20
CA ASN A 103 -1.41 6.89 -0.82
C ASN A 103 -1.13 5.54 -0.18
N LEU A 104 0.04 5.39 0.45
CA LEU A 104 0.26 4.34 1.42
C LEU A 104 -0.29 4.82 2.76
N HIS A 105 -1.28 4.12 3.30
CA HIS A 105 -1.80 4.35 4.65
C HIS A 105 -1.29 3.26 5.59
N VAL A 106 -0.74 3.65 6.72
CA VAL A 106 -0.34 2.79 7.83
C VAL A 106 -1.26 3.08 9.00
N LYS A 107 -1.82 2.02 9.58
CA LYS A 107 -2.60 2.11 10.83
C LYS A 107 -1.88 1.39 11.95
N THR A 108 -1.91 2.01 13.12
CA THR A 108 -1.47 1.40 14.37
C THR A 108 -2.65 1.11 15.29
N THR A 109 -2.42 0.40 16.39
CA THR A 109 -3.46 0.09 17.40
C THR A 109 -3.97 1.33 18.14
N GLN A 110 -3.16 2.40 18.26
CA GLN A 110 -3.57 3.66 18.89
C GLN A 110 -4.57 4.47 18.04
N LEU A 111 -4.67 4.19 16.73
CA LEU A 111 -5.59 4.88 15.83
C LEU A 111 -6.97 4.21 15.86
N THR A 112 -7.89 4.86 16.59
CA THR A 112 -9.24 4.35 16.84
C THR A 112 -10.29 4.85 15.83
N ARG A 113 -10.01 5.92 15.09
CA ARG A 113 -10.94 6.47 14.09
C ARG A 113 -10.64 5.97 12.67
N PRO A 114 -11.65 5.74 11.83
CA PRO A 114 -11.44 5.18 10.49
C PRO A 114 -10.68 6.12 9.55
N TRP A 115 -10.81 7.44 9.72
CA TRP A 115 -10.14 8.46 8.92
C TRP A 115 -8.71 8.81 9.38
N GLN A 116 -8.22 8.19 10.46
CA GLN A 116 -6.86 8.39 10.94
C GLN A 116 -5.89 7.43 10.24
N SER A 117 -4.72 7.94 9.90
CA SER A 117 -3.61 7.14 9.37
C SER A 117 -2.28 7.87 9.58
N PHE A 118 -1.19 7.13 9.49
CA PHE A 118 0.09 7.67 9.03
C PHE A 118 0.20 7.40 7.54
N ARG A 119 0.64 8.37 6.73
CA ARG A 119 0.57 8.21 5.27
C ARG A 119 1.73 8.84 4.51
N CYS A 120 1.96 8.32 3.31
CA CYS A 120 2.88 8.86 2.32
C CYS A 120 2.24 8.76 0.93
N SER A 121 2.45 9.75 0.07
CA SER A 121 1.99 9.72 -1.33
C SER A 121 3.07 9.11 -2.23
N LEU A 122 2.68 8.18 -3.09
CA LEU A 122 3.52 7.39 -3.97
C LEU A 122 3.11 7.64 -5.42
N ALA A 123 4.01 8.22 -6.21
CA ALA A 123 3.82 8.43 -7.64
C ALA A 123 4.04 7.10 -8.39
N VAL A 124 2.99 6.31 -8.58
CA VAL A 124 3.05 5.03 -9.30
C VAL A 124 3.22 5.30 -10.79
N GLN A 125 3.98 4.44 -11.46
CA GLN A 125 4.29 4.51 -12.89
C GLN A 125 4.06 3.13 -13.55
N PRO A 126 3.95 3.06 -14.89
CA PRO A 126 3.81 1.80 -15.64
C PRO A 126 5.14 1.03 -15.74
N GLN A 127 5.82 0.89 -14.60
CA GLN A 127 7.06 0.16 -14.39
C GLN A 127 7.19 -0.19 -12.91
N TRP A 128 7.81 -1.34 -12.60
CA TRP A 128 8.01 -1.74 -11.21
C TRP A 128 8.91 -0.74 -10.49
N THR A 129 8.38 -0.21 -9.39
CA THR A 129 9.06 0.74 -8.53
C THR A 129 9.01 0.27 -7.08
N ARG A 130 10.18 0.11 -6.46
CA ARG A 130 10.33 -0.11 -5.03
C ARG A 130 10.39 1.23 -4.32
N PHE A 131 9.37 1.52 -3.52
CA PHE A 131 9.36 2.65 -2.61
C PHE A 131 9.94 2.19 -1.28
N ILE A 132 11.06 2.77 -0.86
CA ILE A 132 11.68 2.58 0.45
C ILE A 132 11.28 3.77 1.33
N LEU A 133 10.51 3.51 2.37
CA LEU A 133 9.86 4.52 3.19
C LEU A 133 10.31 4.37 4.65
N PRO A 134 11.37 5.09 5.07
CA PRO A 134 11.68 5.30 6.49
C PRO A 134 10.44 5.79 7.23
N TYR A 135 10.30 5.38 8.50
CA TYR A 135 9.14 5.73 9.32
C TYR A 135 8.91 7.25 9.42
N GLU A 136 9.97 8.04 9.36
CA GLU A 136 9.94 9.49 9.41
C GLU A 136 9.26 10.13 8.18
N GLN A 137 9.12 9.39 7.07
CA GLN A 137 8.39 9.84 5.89
C GLN A 137 6.88 9.60 5.98
N LEU A 138 6.41 8.84 6.98
CA LEU A 138 4.99 8.57 7.19
C LEU A 138 4.37 9.68 8.04
N GLN A 139 3.66 10.59 7.38
CA GLN A 139 3.09 11.77 8.02
C GLN A 139 1.79 11.43 8.74
N ALA A 140 1.62 11.93 9.96
CA ALA A 140 0.36 11.84 10.70
C ALA A 140 -0.77 12.54 9.93
N HIS A 141 -1.92 11.87 9.81
CA HIS A 141 -3.12 12.41 9.19
C HIS A 141 -4.32 12.34 10.12
N ARG A 142 -4.91 13.51 10.43
CA ARG A 142 -6.06 13.66 11.34
C ARG A 142 -5.85 13.05 12.73
N THR A 143 -4.61 13.07 13.20
CA THR A 143 -4.17 12.59 14.51
C THR A 143 -2.98 13.43 14.96
N GLU A 144 -2.82 13.60 16.27
CA GLU A 144 -1.64 14.22 16.89
C GLU A 144 -0.62 13.17 17.37
N ALA A 145 -0.97 11.89 17.24
CA ALA A 145 -0.15 10.81 17.73
C ALA A 145 1.08 10.57 16.83
N GLU A 146 2.20 10.15 17.42
CA GLU A 146 3.40 9.75 16.70
C GLU A 146 3.34 8.28 16.29
N LEU A 147 4.01 7.93 15.19
CA LEU A 147 4.04 6.55 14.71
C LEU A 147 4.78 5.67 15.72
N GLN A 148 4.12 4.62 16.20
CA GLN A 148 4.72 3.57 17.02
C GLN A 148 4.87 2.29 16.18
N PRO A 149 6.07 2.01 15.61
CA PRO A 149 6.25 0.90 14.66
C PRO A 149 5.81 -0.47 15.18
N ALA A 150 6.10 -0.77 16.45
CA ALA A 150 5.74 -2.03 17.11
C ALA A 150 4.22 -2.23 17.30
N THR A 151 3.40 -1.27 16.87
CA THR A 151 1.94 -1.31 16.98
C THR A 151 1.25 -1.21 15.62
N ILE A 152 2.00 -1.26 14.51
CA ILE A 152 1.43 -1.31 13.16
C ILE A 152 0.54 -2.55 13.04
N ARG A 153 -0.71 -2.35 12.60
CA ARG A 153 -1.70 -3.42 12.46
C ARG A 153 -2.14 -3.66 11.03
N SER A 154 -1.99 -2.66 10.16
CA SER A 154 -2.32 -2.79 8.74
C SER A 154 -1.66 -1.72 7.92
N ILE A 155 -1.40 -2.05 6.66
CA ILE A 155 -1.03 -1.10 5.60
C ILE A 155 -2.06 -1.16 4.48
N ALA A 156 -2.20 -0.08 3.71
CA ALA A 156 -3.10 -0.05 2.57
C ALA A 156 -2.57 0.84 1.46
N VAL A 157 -2.75 0.39 0.21
CA VAL A 157 -2.59 1.25 -0.97
C VAL A 157 -3.95 1.83 -1.29
N VAL A 158 -4.05 3.16 -1.32
CA VAL A 158 -5.31 3.89 -1.36
C VAL A 158 -5.34 4.83 -2.56
N ALA A 159 -6.33 4.64 -3.43
CA ALA A 159 -6.76 5.64 -4.40
C ALA A 159 -7.79 6.55 -3.70
N ILE A 160 -7.51 7.84 -3.55
CA ILE A 160 -8.36 8.75 -2.78
C ILE A 160 -8.33 10.20 -3.27
N GLY A 161 -9.47 10.88 -3.17
CA GLY A 161 -9.58 12.35 -3.27
C GLY A 161 -9.73 12.89 -4.69
N GLN A 162 -9.70 12.03 -5.70
CA GLN A 162 -9.91 12.36 -7.10
C GLN A 162 -10.71 11.24 -7.78
N ALA A 163 -11.44 11.55 -8.85
CA ALA A 163 -12.12 10.55 -9.68
C ALA A 163 -11.22 10.10 -10.83
N PHE A 164 -10.84 8.83 -10.85
CA PHE A 164 -9.99 8.25 -11.88
C PHE A 164 -10.15 6.71 -11.94
N ASP A 165 -9.77 6.12 -13.06
CA ASP A 165 -9.70 4.67 -13.22
C ASP A 165 -8.47 4.14 -12.46
N VAL A 166 -8.72 3.21 -11.55
CA VAL A 166 -7.73 2.63 -10.63
C VAL A 166 -7.15 1.37 -11.26
N ASP A 167 -5.84 1.34 -11.44
CA ASP A 167 -5.06 0.14 -11.76
C ASP A 167 -3.70 0.31 -11.06
N VAL A 168 -3.54 -0.39 -9.94
CA VAL A 168 -2.28 -0.47 -9.19
C VAL A 168 -2.08 -1.88 -8.68
N CYS A 169 -0.88 -2.41 -8.92
CA CYS A 169 -0.48 -3.74 -8.53
C CYS A 169 0.65 -3.68 -7.51
N VAL A 170 0.59 -4.59 -6.53
CA VAL A 170 1.65 -4.86 -5.57
C VAL A 170 2.18 -6.27 -5.79
N ARG A 171 3.50 -6.42 -5.88
CA ARG A 171 4.15 -7.74 -5.94
C ARG A 171 4.91 -8.11 -4.67
N ARG A 172 5.30 -7.10 -3.88
CA ARG A 172 6.10 -7.30 -2.68
C ARG A 172 5.90 -6.16 -1.69
N PHE A 173 5.81 -6.50 -0.42
CA PHE A 173 5.72 -5.57 0.70
C PHE A 173 6.45 -6.15 1.91
N GLY A 174 7.07 -5.28 2.70
CA GLY A 174 7.70 -5.70 3.93
C GLY A 174 8.36 -4.56 4.70
N PHE A 175 9.25 -4.93 5.60
CA PHE A 175 10.04 -4.02 6.43
C PHE A 175 11.50 -4.01 5.99
N PHE A 176 12.26 -3.03 6.47
CA PHE A 176 13.71 -3.05 6.33
C PHE A 176 14.42 -2.63 7.60
N ARG A 177 15.65 -3.13 7.79
CA ARG A 177 16.57 -2.81 8.88
C ARG A 177 17.59 -1.76 8.47
#